data_AF-A0A9D2DXH9-F1
#
_entry.id   AF-A0A9D2DXH9-F1
#
_cell.length_a   1.000
_cell.length_b   1.000
_cell.length_c   1.000
_cell.angle_alpha   90.00
_cell.angle_beta   90.00
_cell.angle_gamma   90.00
#
_symmetry.space_group_name_H-M   'P 1'
#
loop_
_entity.id
_entity.type
_entity.pdbx_description
1 polymer ?
#
loop_
_entity_poly.entity_id
_entity_poly.type
_entity_poly.pdbx_seq_one_letter_code
_entity_poly.pdbx_strand_id
1 'polypeptide(L)'
;MLKFTDINKEAIGQLAPFFAGQCTHLSDYSLGYQFMWYKYLAPAFAVAEDCLIIREHYAGGDWFRYPLSRTGDMEAERRAVALIERCCRDHEVRLRFSGVKADAVPWLTLRYSDVSVTNTRRWRDYLYEAESFRTFAGGKYAGQRNHVNKFKKMYPDWSFEGYMPAREAELVAFLKEYEAAQRAKADELADEEMNEVYGLVPMIVPFGLRCGLLRAGGKIVACAIG
;
A
#
# COMPACT_ATOMS: atom_id res chain seq x y z
N MET A 1 -27.56 8.25 -2.71
CA MET A 1 -26.74 8.88 -1.65
C MET A 1 -25.63 7.90 -1.31
N LEU A 2 -24.37 8.34 -1.24
CA LEU A 2 -23.27 7.47 -0.85
C LEU A 2 -23.41 7.09 0.63
N LYS A 3 -23.34 5.79 0.93
CA LYS A 3 -23.35 5.28 2.29
C LYS A 3 -21.97 4.70 2.59
N PHE A 4 -21.20 5.42 3.39
CA PHE A 4 -19.89 5.00 3.82
C PHE A 4 -19.97 4.00 4.98
N THR A 5 -19.06 3.02 4.95
CA THR A 5 -18.79 2.07 6.01
C THR A 5 -17.35 2.27 6.45
N ASP A 6 -17.11 2.43 7.74
CA ASP A 6 -15.74 2.61 8.26
C ASP A 6 -14.91 1.36 8.00
N ILE A 7 -13.66 1.56 7.60
CA ILE A 7 -12.70 0.48 7.39
C ILE A 7 -12.05 0.17 8.74
N ASN A 8 -12.40 -0.97 9.32
CA ASN A 8 -11.64 -1.62 10.38
C ASN A 8 -10.82 -2.79 9.82
N LYS A 9 -9.94 -3.36 10.64
CA LYS A 9 -9.04 -4.45 10.22
C LYS A 9 -9.79 -5.64 9.63
N GLU A 10 -10.98 -5.92 10.15
CA GLU A 10 -11.86 -7.00 9.69
C GLU A 10 -12.50 -6.70 8.34
N ALA A 11 -12.77 -5.44 8.03
CA ALA A 11 -13.42 -5.00 6.79
C ALA A 11 -12.44 -4.84 5.62
N ILE A 12 -11.13 -4.63 5.87
CA ILE A 12 -10.12 -4.41 4.81
C ILE A 12 -10.12 -5.55 3.79
N GLY A 13 -10.27 -6.80 4.24
CA GLY A 13 -10.31 -7.96 3.34
C GLY A 13 -11.43 -7.89 2.29
N GLN A 14 -12.52 -7.16 2.56
CA GLN A 14 -13.63 -6.98 1.61
C GLN A 14 -13.24 -6.14 0.39
N LEU A 15 -12.14 -5.38 0.49
CA LEU A 15 -11.62 -4.55 -0.61
C LEU A 15 -10.79 -5.37 -1.61
N ALA A 16 -10.38 -6.60 -1.24
CA ALA A 16 -9.50 -7.45 -2.03
C ALA A 16 -9.96 -7.61 -3.50
N PRO A 17 -11.26 -7.83 -3.79
CA PRO A 17 -11.70 -8.03 -5.17
C PRO A 17 -11.64 -6.77 -6.03
N PHE A 18 -11.56 -5.58 -5.43
CA PHE A 18 -11.37 -4.33 -6.16
C PHE A 18 -9.91 -4.14 -6.54
N PHE A 19 -8.97 -4.44 -5.63
CA PHE A 19 -7.54 -4.30 -5.87
C PHE A 19 -6.97 -5.36 -6.81
N ALA A 20 -7.47 -6.60 -6.76
CA ALA A 20 -6.99 -7.69 -7.60
C ALA A 20 -7.20 -7.46 -9.11
N GLY A 21 -8.17 -6.62 -9.49
CA GLY A 21 -8.50 -6.31 -10.88
C GLY A 21 -7.84 -5.05 -11.45
N GLN A 22 -6.96 -4.39 -10.69
CA GLN A 22 -6.46 -3.06 -11.05
C GLN A 22 -5.19 -3.05 -11.92
N CYS A 23 -5.11 -2.01 -12.75
CA CYS A 23 -3.94 -1.69 -13.58
C CYS A 23 -3.25 -0.37 -13.17
N THR A 24 -3.63 0.25 -12.06
CA THR A 24 -3.14 1.60 -11.70
C THR A 24 -1.68 1.64 -11.22
N HIS A 25 -1.08 0.51 -10.86
CA HIS A 25 0.29 0.38 -10.30
C HIS A 25 0.63 1.27 -9.08
N LEU A 26 -0.34 2.02 -8.55
CA LEU A 26 -0.21 2.87 -7.38
C LEU A 26 -0.26 2.02 -6.11
N SER A 27 0.71 2.20 -5.22
CA SER A 27 0.89 1.39 -4.01
C SER A 27 -0.27 1.53 -3.02
N ASP A 28 -0.90 2.71 -2.99
CA ASP A 28 -2.07 3.04 -2.18
C ASP A 28 -3.27 2.10 -2.42
N TYR A 29 -3.39 1.51 -3.63
CA TYR A 29 -4.48 0.58 -3.96
C TYR A 29 -4.10 -0.88 -3.69
N SER A 30 -3.61 -1.14 -2.47
CA SER A 30 -3.30 -2.48 -1.98
C SER A 30 -3.88 -2.72 -0.59
N LEU A 31 -4.22 -3.98 -0.29
CA LEU A 31 -4.70 -4.36 1.05
C LEU A 31 -3.67 -4.07 2.14
N GLY A 32 -2.39 -4.34 1.85
CA GLY A 32 -1.29 -4.06 2.76
C GLY A 32 -1.23 -2.57 3.13
N TYR A 33 -1.38 -1.68 2.15
CA TYR A 33 -1.45 -0.24 2.41
C TYR A 33 -2.67 0.11 3.27
N GLN A 34 -3.86 -0.36 2.90
CA GLN A 34 -5.08 -0.06 3.67
C GLN A 34 -4.93 -0.51 5.13
N PHE A 35 -4.31 -1.67 5.35
CA PHE A 35 -4.08 -2.21 6.68
C PHE A 35 -3.05 -1.42 7.48
N MET A 36 -1.92 -1.08 6.88
CA MET A 36 -0.85 -0.35 7.57
C MET A 36 -1.28 1.07 7.95
N TRP A 37 -2.11 1.73 7.14
CA TRP A 37 -2.41 3.16 7.29
C TRP A 37 -3.81 3.46 7.85
N TYR A 38 -4.62 2.45 8.20
CA TYR A 38 -6.03 2.66 8.57
C TYR A 38 -6.22 3.61 9.75
N LYS A 39 -5.34 3.58 10.77
CA LYS A 39 -5.44 4.48 11.93
C LYS A 39 -5.17 5.94 11.56
N TYR A 40 -4.21 6.16 10.67
CA TYR A 40 -3.76 7.50 10.28
C TYR A 40 -4.71 8.18 9.30
N LEU A 41 -5.37 7.40 8.46
CA LEU A 41 -6.23 7.90 7.39
C LEU A 41 -7.72 7.81 7.76
N ALA A 42 -8.07 7.13 8.86
CA ALA A 42 -9.43 6.81 9.28
C ALA A 42 -10.35 6.48 8.07
N PRO A 43 -9.96 5.52 7.21
CA PRO A 43 -10.59 5.38 5.92
C PRO A 43 -12.00 4.78 6.08
N ALA A 44 -12.91 5.23 5.24
CA ALA A 44 -14.25 4.66 5.08
C ALA A 44 -14.48 4.36 3.61
N PHE A 45 -15.26 3.34 3.29
CA PHE A 45 -15.53 2.97 1.91
C PHE A 45 -17.01 2.92 1.58
N ALA A 46 -17.32 3.12 0.31
CA ALA A 46 -18.62 2.87 -0.28
C ALA A 46 -18.42 2.16 -1.63
N VAL A 47 -19.41 1.37 -2.04
CA VAL A 47 -19.46 0.77 -3.38
C VAL A 47 -20.64 1.40 -4.12
N ALA A 48 -20.36 2.03 -5.25
CA ALA A 48 -21.38 2.64 -6.12
C ALA A 48 -20.88 2.67 -7.56
N GLU A 49 -21.78 2.54 -8.53
CA GLU A 49 -21.43 2.54 -9.97
C GLU A 49 -20.35 1.50 -10.31
N ASP A 50 -20.36 0.33 -9.66
CA ASP A 50 -19.30 -0.70 -9.78
C ASP A 50 -17.87 -0.22 -9.44
N CYS A 51 -17.78 0.86 -8.67
CA CYS A 51 -16.54 1.44 -8.19
C CYS A 51 -16.42 1.31 -6.68
N LEU A 52 -15.20 1.03 -6.22
CA LEU A 52 -14.79 1.28 -4.85
C LEU A 52 -14.48 2.76 -4.69
N ILE A 53 -15.14 3.40 -3.72
CA ILE A 53 -14.89 4.77 -3.30
C ILE A 53 -14.33 4.73 -1.90
N ILE A 54 -13.10 5.21 -1.70
CA ILE A 54 -12.48 5.32 -0.38
C ILE A 54 -12.41 6.79 -0.01
N ARG A 55 -12.93 7.12 1.17
CA ARG A 55 -12.81 8.43 1.81
C ARG A 55 -11.83 8.31 2.96
N GLU A 56 -10.90 9.23 3.04
CA GLU A 56 -9.86 9.32 4.05
C GLU A 56 -9.94 10.67 4.75
N HIS A 57 -9.61 10.72 6.02
CA HIS A 57 -9.50 11.96 6.78
C HIS A 57 -8.03 12.28 7.03
N TYR A 58 -7.53 13.31 6.35
CA TYR A 58 -6.12 13.68 6.40
C TYR A 58 -5.93 15.20 6.32
N ALA A 59 -4.97 15.73 7.10
CA ALA A 59 -4.66 17.16 7.18
C ALA A 59 -5.90 18.04 7.45
N GLY A 60 -6.77 17.58 8.36
CA GLY A 60 -7.95 18.32 8.81
C GLY A 60 -9.14 18.31 7.84
N GLY A 61 -9.23 17.32 6.94
CA GLY A 61 -10.49 17.09 6.25
C GLY A 61 -10.52 15.89 5.31
N ASP A 62 -11.66 15.73 4.65
CA ASP A 62 -11.95 14.57 3.81
C ASP A 62 -11.26 14.66 2.45
N TRP A 63 -10.65 13.54 2.06
CA TRP A 63 -10.07 13.25 0.76
C TRP A 63 -10.73 12.00 0.21
N PHE A 64 -10.97 11.97 -1.10
CA PHE A 64 -11.49 10.79 -1.77
C PHE A 64 -10.39 10.22 -2.65
N ARG A 65 -10.04 8.94 -2.50
CA ARG A 65 -9.26 8.30 -3.55
C ARG A 65 -10.05 8.33 -4.85
N TYR A 66 -9.35 8.51 -5.97
CA TYR A 66 -10.00 8.45 -7.27
C TYR A 66 -10.77 7.11 -7.40
N PRO A 67 -12.05 7.13 -7.82
CA PRO A 67 -12.86 5.92 -7.82
C PRO A 67 -12.21 4.80 -8.61
N LEU A 68 -12.32 3.60 -8.05
CA LEU A 68 -11.64 2.43 -8.56
C LEU A 68 -12.68 1.44 -9.09
N SER A 69 -12.92 1.46 -10.40
CA SER A 69 -13.80 0.49 -11.06
C SER A 69 -13.18 -0.90 -11.01
N ARG A 70 -14.00 -1.94 -10.90
CA ARG A 70 -13.49 -3.32 -10.78
C ARG A 70 -12.75 -3.82 -12.02
N THR A 71 -13.06 -3.24 -13.18
CA THR A 71 -12.61 -3.68 -14.51
C THR A 71 -11.80 -2.61 -15.28
N GLY A 72 -11.56 -1.45 -14.67
CA GLY A 72 -10.97 -0.31 -15.38
C GLY A 72 -11.96 0.47 -16.26
N ASP A 73 -13.27 0.32 -16.03
CA ASP A 73 -14.32 1.10 -16.71
C ASP A 73 -14.24 2.59 -16.30
N MET A 74 -13.66 3.40 -17.18
CA MET A 74 -13.54 4.84 -16.99
C MET A 74 -14.89 5.56 -16.88
N GLU A 75 -15.95 5.09 -17.55
CA GLU A 75 -17.27 5.74 -17.47
C GLU A 75 -17.93 5.45 -16.12
N ALA A 76 -17.75 4.25 -15.58
CA ALA A 76 -18.13 3.93 -14.20
C ALA A 76 -17.42 4.84 -13.20
N GLU A 77 -16.10 5.03 -13.35
CA GLU A 77 -15.31 5.92 -12.49
C GLU A 77 -15.82 7.37 -12.56
N ARG A 78 -16.17 7.86 -13.76
CA ARG A 78 -16.75 9.21 -13.95
C ARG A 78 -18.11 9.38 -13.30
N ARG A 79 -18.98 8.35 -13.35
CA ARG A 79 -20.27 8.36 -12.64
C ARG A 79 -20.07 8.35 -11.13
N ALA A 80 -19.10 7.58 -10.62
CA ALA A 80 -18.73 7.59 -9.22
C ALA A 80 -18.19 8.95 -8.76
N VAL A 81 -17.39 9.64 -9.59
CA VAL A 81 -16.96 11.04 -9.33
C VAL A 81 -18.16 11.97 -9.16
N ALA A 82 -19.18 11.87 -10.02
CA ALA A 82 -20.40 12.67 -9.89
C ALA A 82 -21.19 12.38 -8.60
N LEU A 83 -21.16 11.15 -8.10
CA LEU A 83 -21.76 10.80 -6.81
C LEU A 83 -20.98 11.41 -5.63
N ILE A 84 -19.65 11.42 -5.70
CA ILE A 84 -18.79 12.06 -4.70
C ILE A 84 -19.04 13.57 -4.68
N GLU A 85 -19.15 14.22 -5.83
CA GLU A 85 -19.49 15.65 -5.92
C GLU A 85 -20.80 15.97 -5.21
N ARG A 86 -21.86 15.19 -5.48
CA ARG A 86 -23.15 15.36 -4.82
C ARG A 86 -23.00 15.17 -3.31
N CYS A 87 -22.30 14.13 -2.87
CA CYS A 87 -22.03 13.88 -1.45
C CYS A 87 -21.30 15.07 -0.80
N CYS A 88 -20.30 15.63 -1.47
CA CYS A 88 -19.55 16.78 -0.97
C CYS A 88 -20.43 18.03 -0.86
N ARG A 89 -21.28 18.27 -1.86
CA ARG A 89 -22.24 19.38 -1.84
C ARG A 89 -23.26 19.24 -0.71
N ASP A 90 -23.83 18.05 -0.54
CA ASP A 90 -24.87 17.79 0.45
C ASP A 90 -24.34 17.95 1.89
N HIS A 91 -23.04 17.77 2.12
CA HIS A 91 -22.39 17.88 3.43
C HIS A 91 -21.51 19.13 3.58
N GLU A 92 -21.53 20.04 2.60
CA GLU A 92 -20.72 21.27 2.59
C GLU A 92 -19.21 21.04 2.80
N VAL A 93 -18.69 19.92 2.28
CA VAL A 93 -17.27 19.57 2.34
C VAL A 93 -16.57 19.87 1.02
N ARG A 94 -15.31 20.30 1.10
CA ARG A 94 -14.50 20.56 -0.08
C ARG A 94 -14.19 19.26 -0.83
N LEU A 95 -14.46 19.24 -2.13
CA LEU A 95 -14.08 18.13 -2.99
C LEU A 95 -12.55 18.08 -3.16
N ARG A 96 -11.95 16.94 -2.80
CA ARG A 96 -10.51 16.67 -2.96
C ARG A 96 -10.31 15.22 -3.40
N PHE A 97 -9.49 15.03 -4.42
CA PHE A 97 -9.10 13.71 -4.87
C PHE A 97 -7.63 13.41 -4.57
N SER A 98 -7.34 12.18 -4.15
CA SER A 98 -5.99 11.60 -4.01
C SER A 98 -5.84 10.38 -4.93
N GLY A 99 -4.60 9.95 -5.20
CA GLY A 99 -4.34 8.75 -6.02
C GLY A 99 -4.94 8.81 -7.43
N VAL A 100 -5.00 10.00 -8.04
CA VAL A 100 -5.57 10.22 -9.38
C VAL A 100 -4.60 9.69 -10.43
N LYS A 101 -5.09 8.76 -11.28
CA LYS A 101 -4.34 8.23 -12.43
C LYS A 101 -4.01 9.35 -13.42
N ALA A 102 -2.84 9.27 -14.07
CA ALA A 102 -2.38 10.30 -15.00
C ALA A 102 -3.35 10.53 -16.18
N ASP A 103 -4.05 9.49 -16.63
CA ASP A 103 -5.05 9.53 -17.70
C ASP A 103 -6.38 10.19 -17.27
N ALA A 104 -6.70 10.18 -15.98
CA ALA A 104 -7.90 10.81 -15.41
C ALA A 104 -7.72 12.30 -15.14
N VAL A 105 -6.48 12.79 -14.96
CA VAL A 105 -6.19 14.19 -14.64
C VAL A 105 -6.79 15.17 -15.67
N PRO A 106 -6.58 15.00 -17.00
CA PRO A 106 -7.13 15.94 -17.98
C PRO A 106 -8.65 16.08 -17.89
N TRP A 107 -9.37 14.96 -17.76
CA TRP A 107 -10.82 14.95 -17.65
C TRP A 107 -11.30 15.68 -16.38
N LEU A 108 -10.67 15.44 -15.22
CA LEU A 108 -10.99 16.16 -13.98
C LEU A 108 -10.72 17.66 -14.13
N THR A 109 -9.60 18.06 -14.73
CA THR A 109 -9.26 19.49 -14.87
C THR A 109 -10.18 20.25 -15.81
N LEU A 110 -10.76 19.58 -16.81
CA LEU A 110 -11.76 20.19 -17.70
C LEU A 110 -13.15 20.26 -17.06
N ARG A 111 -13.40 19.44 -16.05
CA ARG A 111 -14.70 19.34 -15.38
C ARG A 111 -14.94 20.46 -14.36
N TYR A 112 -13.88 21.01 -13.76
CA TYR A 112 -13.98 22.05 -12.73
C TYR A 112 -13.33 23.35 -13.19
N SER A 113 -14.00 24.47 -12.97
CA SER A 113 -13.49 25.80 -13.33
C SER A 113 -12.41 26.32 -12.37
N ASP A 114 -12.39 25.83 -11.12
CA ASP A 114 -11.40 26.15 -10.10
C ASP A 114 -10.80 24.84 -9.56
N VAL A 115 -9.61 24.50 -10.05
CA VAL A 115 -8.92 23.24 -9.75
C VAL A 115 -7.44 23.47 -9.50
N SER A 116 -6.91 22.82 -8.45
CA SER A 116 -5.49 22.75 -8.17
C SER A 116 -5.02 21.31 -8.28
N VAL A 117 -3.99 21.07 -9.08
CA VAL A 117 -3.36 19.74 -9.23
C VAL A 117 -1.97 19.80 -8.64
N THR A 118 -1.65 18.88 -7.73
CA THR A 118 -0.33 18.77 -7.10
C THR A 118 0.27 17.40 -7.33
N ASN A 119 1.57 17.36 -7.65
CA ASN A 119 2.34 16.12 -7.85
C ASN A 119 3.71 16.26 -7.18
N THR A 120 3.69 16.20 -5.85
CA THR A 120 4.89 16.34 -5.02
C THR A 120 5.76 15.09 -5.11
N ARG A 121 7.07 15.28 -5.36
CA ARG A 121 8.04 14.18 -5.50
C ARG A 121 8.05 13.18 -4.33
N ARG A 122 7.79 13.65 -3.11
CA ARG A 122 7.74 12.82 -1.89
C ARG A 122 6.68 11.70 -1.97
N TRP A 123 5.61 11.91 -2.73
CA TRP A 123 4.47 10.99 -2.82
C TRP A 123 4.47 10.15 -4.11
N ARG A 124 5.60 10.09 -4.83
CA ARG A 124 5.69 9.30 -6.06
C ARG A 124 6.13 7.88 -5.75
N ASP A 125 5.40 6.92 -6.28
CA ASP A 125 5.82 5.53 -6.28
C ASP A 125 7.02 5.30 -7.19
N TYR A 126 7.90 4.38 -6.78
CA TYR A 126 8.98 3.88 -7.61
C TYR A 126 8.54 2.58 -8.29
N LEU A 127 8.41 2.62 -9.61
CA LEU A 127 8.07 1.46 -10.42
C LEU A 127 9.34 0.82 -11.00
N TYR A 128 9.48 -0.49 -10.80
CA TYR A 128 10.61 -1.27 -11.29
C TYR A 128 10.12 -2.47 -12.10
N GLU A 129 10.84 -2.78 -13.17
CA GLU A 129 10.67 -4.05 -13.89
C GLU A 129 11.10 -5.22 -13.02
N ALA A 130 10.20 -6.17 -12.76
CA ALA A 130 10.50 -7.33 -11.92
C ALA A 130 11.71 -8.12 -12.43
N GLU A 131 11.83 -8.27 -13.75
CA GLU A 131 12.94 -9.01 -14.37
C GLU A 131 14.30 -8.36 -14.13
N SER A 132 14.34 -7.03 -14.01
CA SER A 132 15.56 -6.31 -13.67
C SER A 132 16.11 -6.69 -12.29
N PHE A 133 15.23 -6.93 -11.31
CA PHE A 133 15.63 -7.30 -9.95
C PHE A 133 15.84 -8.80 -9.77
N ARG A 134 15.26 -9.62 -10.65
CA ARG A 134 15.49 -11.07 -10.66
C ARG A 134 16.86 -11.43 -11.25
N THR A 135 17.27 -10.75 -12.31
CA THR A 135 18.49 -11.09 -13.07
C THR A 135 19.66 -10.18 -12.76
N PHE A 136 19.38 -8.93 -12.35
CA PHE A 136 20.37 -7.87 -12.30
C PHE A 136 21.19 -7.79 -13.60
N ALA A 137 20.56 -7.83 -14.77
CA ALA A 137 21.28 -7.84 -16.05
C ALA A 137 22.02 -6.50 -16.34
N GLY A 138 23.16 -6.59 -17.04
CA GLY A 138 23.90 -5.42 -17.54
C GLY A 138 24.75 -4.67 -16.49
N GLY A 139 25.42 -3.58 -16.92
CA GLY A 139 26.33 -2.81 -16.06
C GLY A 139 25.65 -2.07 -14.91
N LYS A 140 24.40 -1.62 -15.12
CA LYS A 140 23.61 -0.83 -14.15
C LYS A 140 23.48 -1.50 -12.78
N TYR A 141 23.35 -2.83 -12.74
CA TYR A 141 23.14 -3.59 -11.51
C TYR A 141 24.42 -4.25 -10.95
N ALA A 142 25.61 -3.81 -11.39
CA ALA A 142 26.88 -4.40 -10.91
C ALA A 142 27.05 -4.28 -9.38
N GLY A 143 26.64 -3.16 -8.78
CA GLY A 143 26.68 -2.96 -7.33
C GLY A 143 25.81 -3.96 -6.57
N GLN A 144 24.57 -4.16 -7.03
CA GLN A 144 23.62 -5.12 -6.44
C GLN A 144 24.15 -6.55 -6.55
N ARG A 145 24.70 -6.94 -7.71
CA ARG A 145 25.35 -8.26 -7.85
C ARG A 145 26.52 -8.41 -6.90
N ASN A 146 27.35 -7.37 -6.73
CA ASN A 146 28.47 -7.39 -5.79
C ASN A 146 27.99 -7.53 -4.35
N HIS A 147 26.92 -6.84 -3.94
CA HIS A 147 26.34 -7.00 -2.60
C HIS A 147 25.82 -8.42 -2.37
N VAL A 148 25.08 -9.00 -3.33
CA VAL A 148 24.60 -10.38 -3.26
C VAL A 148 25.77 -11.36 -3.16
N ASN A 149 26.78 -11.23 -4.02
CA ASN A 149 27.95 -12.11 -4.00
C ASN A 149 28.73 -12.00 -2.69
N LYS A 150 28.90 -10.78 -2.17
CA LYS A 150 29.55 -10.54 -0.87
C LYS A 150 28.76 -11.20 0.26
N PHE A 151 27.43 -11.06 0.29
CA PHE A 151 26.57 -11.70 1.28
C PHE A 151 26.70 -13.22 1.23
N LYS A 152 26.56 -13.84 0.05
CA LYS A 152 26.69 -15.30 -0.13
C LYS A 152 28.06 -15.83 0.28
N LYS A 153 29.13 -15.04 0.08
CA LYS A 153 30.49 -15.39 0.52
C LYS A 153 30.67 -15.31 2.03
N MET A 154 30.08 -14.30 2.68
CA MET A 154 30.20 -14.08 4.12
C MET A 154 29.34 -15.06 4.93
N TYR A 155 28.18 -15.45 4.40
CA TYR A 155 27.20 -16.32 5.04
C TYR A 155 26.93 -17.52 4.14
N PRO A 156 27.85 -18.49 4.02
CA PRO A 156 27.68 -19.63 3.10
C PRO A 156 26.50 -20.55 3.50
N ASP A 157 26.04 -20.45 4.73
CA ASP A 157 24.88 -21.15 5.31
C ASP A 157 23.55 -20.41 5.07
N TRP A 158 23.54 -19.38 4.22
CA TRP A 158 22.32 -18.62 3.92
C TRP A 158 21.23 -19.52 3.31
N SER A 159 19.97 -19.17 3.60
CA SER A 159 18.82 -19.76 2.92
C SER A 159 17.72 -18.72 2.71
N PHE A 160 16.85 -19.00 1.74
CA PHE A 160 15.65 -18.21 1.48
C PHE A 160 14.44 -19.13 1.44
N GLU A 161 13.38 -18.77 2.16
CA GLU A 161 12.14 -19.53 2.18
C GLU A 161 10.92 -18.60 2.15
N GLY A 162 9.80 -19.12 1.62
CA GLY A 162 8.52 -18.45 1.73
C GLY A 162 7.94 -18.63 3.13
N TYR A 163 7.36 -17.57 3.67
CA TYR A 163 6.62 -17.62 4.93
C TYR A 163 5.48 -18.65 4.89
N MET A 164 5.26 -19.31 6.03
CA MET A 164 4.09 -20.14 6.29
C MET A 164 3.55 -19.80 7.68
N PRO A 165 2.24 -19.95 7.95
CA PRO A 165 1.64 -19.63 9.26
C PRO A 165 2.34 -20.27 10.46
N ALA A 166 2.89 -21.48 10.30
CA ALA A 166 3.66 -22.16 11.35
C ALA A 166 4.93 -21.38 11.79
N ARG A 167 5.35 -20.36 11.05
CA ARG A 167 6.50 -19.48 11.31
C ARG A 167 6.13 -18.11 11.86
N GLU A 168 4.84 -17.86 12.14
CA GLU A 168 4.36 -16.58 12.65
C GLU A 168 5.15 -16.09 13.87
N ALA A 169 5.27 -16.94 14.89
CA ALA A 169 5.97 -16.60 16.13
C ALA A 169 7.45 -16.24 15.89
N GLU A 170 8.10 -16.93 14.95
CA GLU A 170 9.49 -16.69 14.60
C GLU A 170 9.68 -15.36 13.86
N LEU A 171 8.79 -15.04 12.91
CA LEU A 171 8.79 -13.76 12.20
C LEU A 171 8.50 -12.59 13.16
N VAL A 172 7.53 -12.74 14.07
CA VAL A 172 7.24 -11.72 15.08
C VAL A 172 8.43 -11.50 16.02
N ALA A 173 9.12 -12.57 16.44
CA ALA A 173 10.33 -12.45 17.25
C ALA A 173 11.43 -11.66 16.53
N PHE A 174 11.70 -11.98 15.26
CA PHE A 174 12.64 -11.23 14.42
C PHE A 174 12.28 -9.74 14.31
N LEU A 175 11.00 -9.41 14.08
CA LEU A 175 10.54 -8.03 13.96
C LEU A 175 10.66 -7.25 15.28
N LYS A 176 10.50 -7.91 16.43
CA LYS A 176 10.74 -7.31 17.76
C LYS A 176 12.23 -7.05 18.01
N GLU A 177 13.09 -7.99 17.65
CA GLU A 177 14.54 -7.78 17.71
C GLU A 177 14.97 -6.61 16.81
N TYR A 178 14.41 -6.55 15.60
CA TYR A 178 14.64 -5.46 14.65
C TYR A 178 14.21 -4.11 15.24
N GLU A 179 12.99 -4.02 15.76
CA GLU A 179 12.47 -2.81 16.43
C GLU A 179 13.40 -2.35 17.56
N ALA A 180 13.79 -3.26 18.46
CA ALA A 180 14.68 -2.94 19.57
C ALA A 180 16.05 -2.41 19.09
N ALA A 181 16.62 -3.00 18.04
CA ALA A 181 17.87 -2.56 17.45
C ALA A 181 17.77 -1.19 16.75
N GLN A 182 16.60 -0.85 16.19
CA GLN A 182 16.35 0.46 15.60
C GLN A 182 16.12 1.54 16.66
N ARG A 183 15.36 1.23 17.73
CA ARG A 183 15.22 2.11 18.91
C ARG A 183 16.56 2.45 19.55
N ALA A 184 17.49 1.50 19.61
CA ALA A 184 18.83 1.77 20.14
C ALA A 184 19.67 2.74 19.28
N LYS A 185 19.25 3.02 18.03
CA LYS A 185 19.95 3.89 17.08
C LYS A 185 19.28 5.25 16.86
N ALA A 186 18.03 5.43 17.28
CA ALA A 186 17.22 6.61 17.00
C ALA A 186 16.43 7.05 18.24
N ASP A 187 16.40 8.37 18.52
CA ASP A 187 15.64 8.94 19.65
C ASP A 187 14.11 8.85 19.47
N GLU A 188 13.61 8.71 18.24
CA GLU A 188 12.17 8.67 17.96
C GLU A 188 11.90 7.74 16.77
N LEU A 189 11.50 6.50 17.04
CA LEU A 189 10.75 5.68 16.08
C LEU A 189 9.29 5.68 16.50
N ALA A 190 8.40 5.86 15.53
CA ALA A 190 6.95 5.85 15.73
C ALA A 190 6.51 4.45 16.18
N ASP A 191 6.40 4.25 17.50
CA ASP A 191 5.93 3.01 18.15
C ASP A 191 4.64 2.45 17.52
N GLU A 192 3.83 3.32 16.93
CA GLU A 192 2.58 2.98 16.29
C GLU A 192 2.73 2.24 14.94
N GLU A 193 3.76 2.54 14.13
CA GLU A 193 3.95 1.87 12.82
C GLU A 193 4.29 0.38 13.01
N MET A 194 5.12 0.06 14.00
CA MET A 194 5.52 -1.32 14.28
C MET A 194 4.36 -2.18 14.80
N ASN A 195 3.40 -1.59 15.53
CA ASN A 195 2.20 -2.30 15.95
C ASN A 195 1.36 -2.77 14.74
N GLU A 196 1.31 -1.98 13.67
CA GLU A 196 0.64 -2.40 12.43
C GLU A 196 1.42 -3.46 11.67
N VAL A 197 2.76 -3.40 11.67
CA VAL A 197 3.60 -4.47 11.11
C VAL A 197 3.32 -5.81 11.81
N TYR A 198 3.26 -5.84 13.15
CA TYR A 198 2.91 -7.06 13.89
C TYR A 198 1.49 -7.54 13.57
N GLY A 199 0.54 -6.61 13.44
CA GLY A 199 -0.83 -6.93 13.05
C GLY A 199 -0.95 -7.49 11.62
N LEU A 200 -0.03 -7.14 10.72
CA LEU A 200 -0.06 -7.61 9.33
C LEU A 200 0.38 -9.08 9.20
N VAL A 201 1.24 -9.57 10.11
CA VAL A 201 1.77 -10.94 10.06
C VAL A 201 0.67 -12.02 9.98
N PRO A 202 -0.35 -12.06 10.87
CA PRO A 202 -1.43 -13.04 10.76
C PRO A 202 -2.30 -12.83 9.51
N MET A 203 -2.24 -11.65 8.89
CA MET A 203 -3.01 -11.29 7.69
C MET A 203 -2.29 -11.62 6.38
N ILE A 204 -1.02 -12.05 6.41
CA ILE A 204 -0.24 -12.36 5.19
C ILE A 204 -1.01 -13.32 4.28
N VAL A 205 -1.42 -14.49 4.81
CA VAL A 205 -2.16 -15.50 4.03
C VAL A 205 -3.60 -15.06 3.74
N PRO A 206 -4.40 -14.57 4.71
CA PRO A 206 -5.76 -14.07 4.45
C PRO A 206 -5.86 -12.99 3.37
N PHE A 207 -4.87 -12.10 3.26
CA PHE A 207 -4.83 -11.06 2.22
C PHE A 207 -4.20 -11.52 0.91
N GLY A 208 -3.73 -12.77 0.84
CA GLY A 208 -3.02 -13.29 -0.33
C GLY A 208 -1.64 -12.64 -0.55
N LEU A 209 -1.10 -11.98 0.47
CA LEU A 209 0.25 -11.43 0.46
C LEU A 209 1.27 -12.57 0.51
N ARG A 210 2.48 -12.28 0.04
CA ARG A 210 3.63 -13.18 0.14
C ARG A 210 4.64 -12.56 1.07
N CYS A 211 5.34 -13.43 1.81
CA CYS A 211 6.48 -13.00 2.59
C CYS A 211 7.68 -13.90 2.28
N GLY A 212 8.82 -13.27 1.96
CA GLY A 212 10.10 -13.93 1.80
C GLY A 212 10.96 -13.75 3.05
N LEU A 213 11.54 -14.83 3.55
CA LEU A 213 12.41 -14.87 4.72
C LEU A 213 13.85 -15.17 4.28
N LEU A 214 14.77 -14.26 4.57
CA LEU A 214 16.21 -14.47 4.37
C LEU A 214 16.84 -14.90 5.68
N ARG A 215 17.67 -15.94 5.62
CA ARG A 215 18.32 -16.55 6.77
C ARG A 215 19.83 -16.58 6.63
N ALA A 216 20.52 -16.47 7.76
CA ALA A 216 21.94 -16.72 7.93
C ALA A 216 22.21 -17.03 9.42
N GLY A 217 23.15 -17.91 9.73
CA GLY A 217 23.45 -18.32 11.10
C GLY A 217 22.26 -19.02 11.78
N GLY A 218 21.44 -19.76 11.03
CA GLY A 218 20.27 -20.47 11.55
C GLY A 218 19.06 -19.60 11.94
N LYS A 219 19.13 -18.27 11.79
CA LYS A 219 18.04 -17.33 12.14
C LYS A 219 17.59 -16.47 10.98
N ILE A 220 16.41 -15.86 11.10
CA ILE A 220 15.93 -14.84 10.17
C ILE A 220 16.81 -13.59 10.33
N VAL A 221 17.25 -13.03 9.22
CA VAL A 221 18.05 -11.79 9.18
C VAL A 221 17.41 -10.68 8.34
N ALA A 222 16.44 -11.02 7.50
CA ALA A 222 15.58 -10.06 6.81
C ALA A 222 14.25 -10.72 6.39
N CYS A 223 13.21 -9.90 6.23
CA CYS A 223 11.96 -10.30 5.59
C CYS A 223 11.47 -9.21 4.64
N ALA A 224 10.67 -9.60 3.65
CA ALA A 224 9.91 -8.68 2.80
C ALA A 224 8.48 -9.20 2.66
N ILE A 225 7.48 -8.33 2.78
CA ILE A 225 6.04 -8.65 2.72
C ILE A 225 5.40 -7.78 1.64
N GLY A 226 4.56 -8.37 0.79
CA GLY A 226 3.83 -7.65 -0.27
C GLY A 226 2.95 -8.55 -1.12
#